data_AF-V6TTL1-F1
#
_entry.id   AF-V6TTL1-F1
#
_cell.length_a   1.000
_cell.length_b   1.000
_cell.length_c   1.000
_cell.angle_alpha   90.00
_cell.angle_beta   90.00
_cell.angle_gamma   90.00
#
_symmetry.space_group_name_H-M   'P 1'
#
loop_
_entity.id
_entity.type
_entity.pdbx_description
1 polymer ?
#
loop_
_entity_poly.entity_id
_entity_poly.type
_entity_poly.pdbx_seq_one_letter_code
_entity_poly.pdbx_strand_id
1 'polypeptide(L)'
;MSFAAWSLGLGLCTLLGLLMLRHPRRKLSGVAPCKLSPIQRHNLEILQKIAETQYDPHNASHCDKLHQVERKFSDALCKSTLEPDWKRLGFQRSESPVTDFRALGVLTLDMLLHSTVYFELQEAVEMGGFPYALVMITLTFDILSLASKDISTGFTIPDHTTELDDLLTQLAAFVDRLILDLASRLERAGGQPLLEFPSVYKEFKRAHGWC
;
A
#
# COMPACT_ATOMS: atom_id res chain seq x y z
N MET A 1 37.91 -26.87 -37.58
CA MET A 1 36.75 -26.39 -38.35
C MET A 1 36.25 -25.14 -37.64
N SER A 2 36.47 -23.96 -38.22
CA SER A 2 36.15 -22.67 -37.61
C SER A 2 35.51 -21.80 -38.67
N PHE A 3 34.23 -21.47 -38.47
CA PHE A 3 33.50 -20.53 -39.31
C PHE A 3 33.69 -19.12 -38.75
N ALA A 4 34.16 -18.25 -39.63
CA ALA A 4 34.29 -16.81 -39.45
C ALA A 4 32.97 -16.08 -39.71
N ALA A 5 32.95 -14.82 -39.26
CA ALA A 5 31.96 -13.77 -39.52
C ALA A 5 30.60 -14.04 -38.82
N TRP A 6 29.96 -13.10 -38.14
CA TRP A 6 29.65 -11.74 -38.58
C TRP A 6 30.00 -10.69 -37.52
N SER A 7 30.61 -9.61 -37.99
CA SER A 7 30.78 -8.33 -37.31
C SER A 7 29.83 -7.29 -37.94
N LEU A 8 29.48 -6.27 -37.15
CA LEU A 8 28.94 -4.94 -37.52
C LEU A 8 27.41 -4.78 -37.49
N GLY A 9 26.96 -3.89 -36.60
CA GLY A 9 25.62 -3.28 -36.66
C GLY A 9 25.21 -2.55 -35.38
N LEU A 10 25.54 -1.25 -35.29
CA LEU A 10 24.91 -0.19 -34.45
C LEU A 10 25.17 -0.24 -32.93
N GLY A 11 25.93 0.66 -32.29
CA GLY A 11 26.35 2.00 -32.71
C GLY A 11 25.19 3.00 -32.70
N LEU A 12 25.03 3.73 -31.58
CA LEU A 12 24.20 4.94 -31.40
C LEU A 12 22.70 4.81 -31.75
N CYS A 13 21.82 4.71 -30.74
CA CYS A 13 20.48 5.34 -30.75
C CYS A 13 19.71 5.10 -29.44
N THR A 14 20.02 5.79 -28.34
CA THR A 14 19.00 6.16 -27.32
C THR A 14 19.31 7.48 -26.59
N LEU A 15 20.15 8.35 -27.19
CA LEU A 15 20.31 9.76 -26.78
C LEU A 15 19.50 10.74 -27.65
N LEU A 16 18.50 10.21 -28.38
CA LEU A 16 17.60 10.94 -29.28
C LEU A 16 16.12 10.56 -29.03
N GLY A 17 15.76 10.28 -27.77
CA GLY A 17 14.36 10.20 -27.30
C GLY A 17 13.95 11.41 -26.44
N LEU A 18 14.79 12.45 -26.39
CA LEU A 18 14.67 13.58 -25.46
C LEU A 18 14.10 14.85 -26.10
N LEU A 19 13.61 14.85 -27.35
CA LEU A 19 13.20 16.12 -27.97
C LEU A 19 12.01 16.15 -28.94
N MET A 20 11.22 15.09 -29.14
CA MET A 20 10.00 15.19 -29.96
C MET A 20 8.85 14.31 -29.49
N LEU A 21 8.30 14.62 -28.31
CA LEU A 21 6.87 14.52 -28.00
C LEU A 21 6.57 15.56 -26.91
N ARG A 22 6.70 16.84 -27.28
CA ARG A 22 5.98 17.92 -26.60
C ARG A 22 4.49 17.73 -26.90
N HIS A 23 3.87 16.76 -26.24
CA HIS A 23 2.46 16.89 -25.95
C HIS A 23 2.31 18.16 -25.10
N PRO A 24 1.29 19.00 -25.34
CA PRO A 24 0.97 20.03 -24.38
C PRO A 24 0.73 19.30 -23.06
N ARG A 25 1.64 19.52 -22.09
CA ARG A 25 1.38 19.23 -20.69
C ARG A 25 0.10 20.00 -20.38
N ARG A 26 -1.03 19.31 -20.43
CA ARG A 26 -2.23 19.77 -19.74
C ARG A 26 -1.76 19.89 -18.30
N LYS A 27 -1.57 21.12 -17.82
CA LYS A 27 -1.43 21.38 -16.40
C LYS A 27 -2.69 20.79 -15.79
N LEU A 28 -2.59 19.61 -15.17
CA LEU A 28 -3.58 19.18 -14.21
C LEU A 28 -3.36 20.08 -12.99
N SER A 29 -3.86 21.30 -13.13
CA SER A 29 -4.12 22.20 -12.01
C SER A 29 -5.21 21.53 -11.21
N GLY A 30 -4.98 21.24 -9.92
CA GLY A 30 -6.09 20.87 -9.05
C GLY A 30 -5.81 19.92 -7.90
N VAL A 31 -4.58 19.81 -7.39
CA VAL A 31 -4.48 19.39 -5.98
C VAL A 31 -4.95 20.59 -5.15
N ALA A 32 -6.25 20.63 -4.87
CA ALA A 32 -6.81 21.67 -4.04
C ALA A 32 -6.21 21.51 -2.63
N PRO A 33 -5.49 22.53 -2.10
CA PRO A 33 -5.02 22.48 -0.73
C PRO A 33 -6.24 22.35 0.20
N CYS A 34 -6.29 21.26 0.96
CA CYS A 34 -7.33 21.02 1.95
C CYS A 34 -6.72 21.35 3.31
N LYS A 35 -6.94 22.58 3.77
CA LYS A 35 -6.41 22.99 5.06
C LYS A 35 -7.18 22.26 6.17
N LEU A 36 -6.50 21.34 6.86
CA LEU A 36 -7.09 20.63 7.98
C LEU A 36 -7.42 21.61 9.12
N SER A 37 -8.60 21.43 9.71
CA SER A 37 -8.97 22.09 10.96
C SER A 37 -7.98 21.74 12.09
N PRO A 38 -7.96 22.48 13.21
CA PRO A 38 -7.15 22.10 14.37
C PRO A 38 -7.47 20.70 14.89
N ILE A 39 -8.75 20.29 14.89
CA ILE A 39 -9.17 18.98 15.38
C ILE A 39 -8.76 17.88 14.39
N GLN A 40 -8.94 18.11 13.09
CA GLN A 40 -8.49 17.17 12.06
C GLN A 40 -6.97 16.97 12.10
N ARG A 41 -6.21 18.04 12.32
CA ARG A 41 -4.75 17.95 12.47
C ARG A 41 -4.36 17.15 13.71
N HIS A 42 -5.03 17.37 14.84
CA HIS A 42 -4.82 16.57 16.05
C HIS A 42 -5.10 15.07 15.82
N ASN A 43 -6.21 14.75 15.16
CA ASN A 43 -6.56 13.37 14.81
C ASN A 43 -5.54 12.73 13.86
N LEU A 44 -5.00 13.49 12.90
CA LEU A 44 -3.90 13.03 12.05
C LEU A 44 -2.61 12.78 12.85
N GLU A 45 -2.26 13.68 13.77
CA GLU A 45 -1.07 13.53 14.63
C GLU A 45 -1.15 12.27 15.50
N ILE A 46 -2.35 11.89 15.98
CA ILE A 46 -2.55 10.62 16.69
C ILE A 46 -2.17 9.44 15.79
N LEU A 47 -2.67 9.39 14.55
CA LEU A 47 -2.36 8.32 13.59
C LEU A 47 -0.87 8.30 13.24
N GLN A 48 -0.25 9.46 13.05
CA GLN A 48 1.18 9.57 12.75
C GLN A 48 2.05 9.10 13.91
N LYS A 49 1.69 9.42 15.15
CA LYS A 49 2.42 8.97 16.34
C LYS A 49 2.41 7.44 16.46
N ILE A 50 1.30 6.79 16.11
CA ILE A 50 1.21 5.33 16.08
C ILE A 50 2.04 4.78 14.92
N ALA A 51 2.00 5.42 13.75
CA ALA A 51 2.82 5.04 12.60
C ALA A 51 4.33 5.11 12.88
N GLU A 52 4.76 6.06 13.72
CA GLU A 52 6.15 6.23 14.15
C GLU A 52 6.57 5.24 15.25
N THR A 53 5.61 4.60 15.93
CA THR A 53 5.89 3.64 16.99
C THR A 53 6.37 2.33 16.37
N GLN A 54 7.67 2.06 16.47
CA GLN A 54 8.27 0.84 15.96
C GLN A 54 7.73 -0.41 16.67
N TYR A 55 7.57 -1.50 15.92
CA TYR A 55 7.26 -2.80 16.51
C TYR A 55 8.40 -3.24 17.44
N ASP A 56 8.02 -3.78 18.59
CA ASP A 56 8.95 -4.24 19.64
C ASP A 56 8.54 -5.65 20.05
N PRO A 57 9.36 -6.68 19.79
CA PRO A 57 9.06 -8.06 20.15
C PRO A 57 9.07 -8.33 21.67
N HIS A 58 9.54 -7.37 22.48
CA HIS A 58 9.51 -7.45 23.93
C HIS A 58 8.29 -6.74 24.54
N ASN A 59 7.52 -6.02 23.72
CA ASN A 59 6.29 -5.37 24.16
C ASN A 59 5.10 -6.33 24.00
N ALA A 60 4.52 -6.73 25.13
CA ALA A 60 3.40 -7.67 25.17
C ALA A 60 2.22 -7.21 24.29
N SER A 61 1.88 -5.92 24.28
CA SER A 61 0.78 -5.38 23.47
C SER A 61 1.06 -5.51 21.97
N HIS A 62 2.31 -5.30 21.54
CA HIS A 62 2.70 -5.44 20.14
C HIS A 62 2.64 -6.91 19.70
N CYS A 63 3.15 -7.83 20.54
CA CYS A 63 3.06 -9.26 20.30
C CYS A 63 1.60 -9.74 20.26
N ASP A 64 0.74 -9.26 21.15
CA ASP A 64 -0.68 -9.60 21.17
C ASP A 64 -1.41 -9.13 19.90
N LYS A 65 -1.08 -7.96 19.36
CA LYS A 65 -1.60 -7.50 18.07
C LYS A 65 -1.14 -8.39 16.92
N LEU A 66 0.14 -8.77 16.90
CA LEU A 66 0.67 -9.67 15.87
C LEU A 66 -0.03 -11.04 15.91
N HIS A 67 -0.20 -11.63 17.08
CA HIS A 67 -0.95 -12.89 17.23
C HIS A 67 -2.43 -12.75 16.83
N GLN A 68 -3.05 -11.60 17.05
CA GLN A 68 -4.40 -11.34 16.56
C GLN A 68 -4.46 -11.30 15.03
N VAL A 69 -3.46 -10.68 14.37
CA VAL A 69 -3.33 -10.70 12.91
C VAL A 69 -3.13 -12.13 12.41
N GLU A 70 -2.24 -12.90 13.03
CA GLU A 70 -2.03 -14.32 12.67
C GLU A 70 -3.33 -15.13 12.74
N ARG A 71 -4.09 -14.98 13.84
CA ARG A 71 -5.39 -15.65 14.00
C ARG A 71 -6.42 -15.19 12.97
N LYS A 72 -6.48 -13.89 12.67
CA LYS A 72 -7.44 -13.32 11.73
C LYS A 72 -7.21 -13.84 10.30
N PHE A 73 -5.95 -14.07 9.93
CA PHE A 73 -5.56 -14.49 8.58
C PHE A 73 -5.03 -15.93 8.55
N SER A 74 -5.41 -16.78 9.50
CA SER A 74 -4.90 -18.15 9.61
C SER A 74 -5.10 -18.97 8.34
N ASP A 75 -6.23 -18.77 7.65
CA ASP A 75 -6.55 -19.52 6.43
C ASP A 75 -5.59 -19.17 5.28
N ALA A 76 -5.20 -17.89 5.17
CA ALA A 76 -4.16 -17.46 4.23
C ALA A 76 -2.77 -17.91 4.65
N LEU A 77 -2.43 -17.78 5.94
CA LEU A 77 -1.07 -17.97 6.43
C LEU A 77 -0.69 -19.45 6.59
N CYS A 78 -1.64 -20.31 6.96
CA CYS A 78 -1.40 -21.69 7.42
C CYS A 78 -2.08 -22.76 6.55
N LYS A 79 -2.47 -22.45 5.30
CA LYS A 79 -3.27 -23.34 4.42
C LYS A 79 -2.79 -24.80 4.32
N SER A 80 -1.49 -25.07 4.53
CA SER A 80 -0.91 -26.42 4.46
C SER A 80 0.17 -26.71 5.51
N THR A 81 0.45 -25.76 6.42
CA THR A 81 1.55 -25.85 7.40
C THR A 81 1.09 -25.28 8.73
N LEU A 82 1.67 -25.77 9.82
CA LEU A 82 1.45 -25.20 11.16
C LEU A 82 2.14 -23.84 11.31
N GLU A 83 3.27 -23.66 10.61
CA GLU A 83 4.00 -22.39 10.59
C GLU A 83 3.35 -21.39 9.62
N PRO A 84 3.14 -20.12 10.05
CA PRO A 84 2.66 -19.04 9.18
C PRO A 84 3.63 -18.73 8.03
N ASP A 85 3.13 -18.65 6.80
CA ASP A 85 3.86 -18.08 5.66
C ASP A 85 3.31 -16.68 5.33
N TRP A 86 3.97 -15.66 5.88
CA TRP A 86 3.58 -14.26 5.76
C TRP A 86 3.61 -13.72 4.32
N LYS A 87 4.39 -14.35 3.45
CA LYS A 87 4.45 -13.97 2.04
C LYS A 87 3.12 -14.21 1.33
N ARG A 88 2.31 -15.16 1.80
CA ARG A 88 0.97 -15.46 1.26
C ARG A 88 -0.01 -14.32 1.46
N LEU A 89 0.13 -13.57 2.55
CA LEU A 89 -0.66 -12.35 2.80
C LEU A 89 -0.08 -11.12 2.09
N GLY A 90 1.07 -11.25 1.42
CA GLY A 90 1.71 -10.18 0.66
C GLY A 90 2.83 -9.44 1.40
N PHE A 91 3.36 -9.97 2.51
CA PHE A 91 4.59 -9.45 3.13
C PHE A 91 5.85 -9.84 2.33
N GLN A 92 6.96 -9.15 2.57
CA GLN A 92 8.21 -9.41 1.84
C GLN A 92 8.89 -10.74 2.21
N ARG A 93 8.78 -11.16 3.48
CA ARG A 93 9.44 -12.37 4.01
C ARG A 93 8.42 -13.39 4.46
N SER A 94 8.73 -14.67 4.29
CA SER A 94 7.86 -15.77 4.67
C SER A 94 7.85 -15.99 6.18
N GLU A 95 9.00 -15.86 6.84
CA GLU A 95 9.19 -16.24 8.25
C GLU A 95 8.76 -15.15 9.23
N SER A 96 8.74 -13.88 8.82
CA SER A 96 8.42 -12.77 9.71
C SER A 96 8.04 -11.49 8.96
N PRO A 97 6.95 -10.79 9.34
CA PRO A 97 6.52 -9.54 8.71
C PRO A 97 7.21 -8.30 9.31
N VAL A 98 8.06 -8.47 10.33
CA VAL A 98 8.60 -7.35 11.14
C VAL A 98 9.35 -6.32 10.29
N THR A 99 10.03 -6.75 9.23
CA THR A 99 10.75 -5.84 8.34
C THR A 99 9.84 -4.94 7.51
N ASP A 100 8.59 -5.31 7.32
CA ASP A 100 7.62 -4.54 6.54
C ASP A 100 6.97 -3.43 7.38
N PHE A 101 7.02 -3.54 8.71
CA PHE A 101 6.52 -2.51 9.64
C PHE A 101 7.40 -1.25 9.69
N ARG A 102 8.48 -1.16 8.90
CA ARG A 102 9.40 -0.01 8.98
C ARG A 102 8.78 1.34 8.61
N ALA A 103 7.78 1.35 7.73
CA ALA A 103 7.17 2.59 7.24
C ALA A 103 6.00 3.09 8.11
N LEU A 104 5.30 2.18 8.77
CA LEU A 104 4.07 2.47 9.52
C LEU A 104 4.06 1.87 10.93
N GLY A 105 5.18 1.31 11.39
CA GLY A 105 5.31 0.75 12.72
C GLY A 105 4.16 -0.20 13.08
N VAL A 106 3.67 -0.06 14.31
CA VAL A 106 2.54 -0.83 14.84
C VAL A 106 1.19 -0.45 14.21
N LEU A 107 1.06 0.71 13.57
CA LEU A 107 -0.15 1.07 12.83
C LEU A 107 -0.45 0.03 11.73
N THR A 108 0.58 -0.59 11.15
CA THR A 108 0.39 -1.70 10.20
C THR A 108 -0.50 -2.81 10.77
N LEU A 109 -0.26 -3.20 12.02
CA LEU A 109 -1.04 -4.24 12.69
C LEU A 109 -2.47 -3.75 12.94
N ASP A 110 -2.62 -2.51 13.41
CA ASP A 110 -3.94 -1.92 13.65
C ASP A 110 -4.78 -1.87 12.37
N MET A 111 -4.19 -1.46 11.24
CA MET A 111 -4.86 -1.42 9.94
C MET A 111 -5.29 -2.81 9.47
N LEU A 112 -4.43 -3.83 9.64
CA LEU A 112 -4.77 -5.22 9.31
C LEU A 112 -5.92 -5.75 10.17
N LEU A 113 -5.96 -5.37 11.46
CA LEU A 113 -7.01 -5.78 12.39
C LEU A 113 -8.35 -5.09 12.11
N HIS A 114 -8.34 -3.82 11.71
CA HIS A 114 -9.56 -3.05 11.42
C HIS A 114 -10.10 -3.25 10.00
N SER A 115 -9.25 -3.64 9.06
CA SER A 115 -9.67 -3.87 7.68
C SER A 115 -10.62 -5.07 7.55
N THR A 116 -11.64 -4.92 6.73
CA THR A 116 -12.70 -5.90 6.52
C THR A 116 -12.69 -6.52 5.12
N VAL A 117 -12.00 -5.86 4.18
CA VAL A 117 -11.99 -6.21 2.75
C VAL A 117 -11.27 -7.51 2.42
N TYR A 118 -10.41 -8.02 3.30
CA TYR A 118 -9.67 -9.26 3.06
C TYR A 118 -10.58 -10.41 2.63
N PHE A 119 -11.74 -10.60 3.27
CA PHE A 119 -12.65 -11.70 2.97
C PHE A 119 -13.25 -11.60 1.56
N GLU A 120 -13.40 -10.38 1.02
CA GLU A 120 -13.83 -10.16 -0.36
C GLU A 120 -12.72 -10.51 -1.37
N LEU A 121 -11.46 -10.39 -0.95
CA LEU A 121 -10.28 -10.67 -1.76
C LEU A 121 -9.62 -12.02 -1.46
N GLN A 122 -10.19 -12.82 -0.56
CA GLN A 122 -9.53 -14.01 0.00
C GLN A 122 -9.07 -14.97 -1.10
N GLU A 123 -9.92 -15.24 -2.09
CA GLU A 123 -9.56 -16.11 -3.22
C GLU A 123 -8.38 -15.54 -4.02
N ALA A 124 -8.41 -14.25 -4.35
CA ALA A 124 -7.32 -13.59 -5.08
C ALA A 124 -6.00 -13.61 -4.28
N VAL A 125 -6.06 -13.39 -2.97
CA VAL A 125 -4.88 -13.45 -2.09
C VAL A 125 -4.32 -14.87 -2.01
N GLU A 126 -5.16 -15.86 -1.74
CA GLU A 126 -4.73 -17.25 -1.55
C GLU A 126 -4.17 -17.89 -2.83
N MET A 127 -4.61 -17.42 -4.00
CA MET A 127 -4.07 -17.83 -5.31
C MET A 127 -2.77 -17.11 -5.67
N GLY A 128 -2.24 -16.26 -4.78
CA GLY A 128 -1.04 -15.45 -5.01
C GLY A 128 -1.27 -14.27 -5.97
N GLY A 129 -2.54 -13.96 -6.27
CA GLY A 129 -2.95 -12.92 -7.21
C GLY A 129 -3.11 -11.53 -6.58
N PHE A 130 -2.97 -11.36 -5.26
CA PHE A 130 -3.07 -10.03 -4.67
C PHE A 130 -2.17 -9.86 -3.44
N PRO A 131 -1.16 -8.96 -3.49
CA PRO A 131 -0.24 -8.74 -2.38
C PRO A 131 -0.86 -7.83 -1.30
N TYR A 132 -1.86 -8.36 -0.61
CA TYR A 132 -2.76 -7.59 0.28
C TYR A 132 -2.05 -6.70 1.30
N ALA A 133 -1.15 -7.26 2.11
CA ALA A 133 -0.43 -6.51 3.14
C ALA A 133 0.41 -5.37 2.55
N LEU A 134 1.14 -5.64 1.46
CA LEU A 134 1.93 -4.63 0.75
C LEU A 134 1.06 -3.47 0.26
N VAL A 135 -0.08 -3.78 -0.37
CA VAL A 135 -1.02 -2.77 -0.88
C VAL A 135 -1.56 -1.91 0.27
N MET A 136 -2.00 -2.54 1.36
CA MET A 136 -2.52 -1.84 2.54
C MET A 136 -1.48 -0.91 3.17
N ILE A 137 -0.25 -1.39 3.36
CA ILE A 137 0.86 -0.58 3.91
C ILE A 137 1.14 0.61 2.99
N THR A 138 1.21 0.36 1.68
CA THR A 138 1.53 1.40 0.69
C THR A 138 0.45 2.49 0.65
N LEU A 139 -0.82 2.10 0.61
CA LEU A 139 -1.94 3.04 0.59
C LEU A 139 -2.00 3.84 1.89
N THR A 140 -1.96 3.18 3.04
CA THR A 140 -1.99 3.86 4.35
C THR A 140 -0.85 4.88 4.46
N PHE A 141 0.36 4.51 4.05
CA PHE A 141 1.50 5.42 4.04
C PHE A 141 1.27 6.64 3.15
N ASP A 142 0.82 6.44 1.91
CA ASP A 142 0.57 7.55 0.99
C ASP A 142 -0.55 8.47 1.52
N ILE A 143 -1.63 7.92 2.11
CA ILE A 143 -2.72 8.70 2.69
C ILE A 143 -2.22 9.60 3.83
N LEU A 144 -1.49 9.06 4.79
CA LEU A 144 -0.97 9.85 5.91
C LEU A 144 0.07 10.89 5.43
N SER A 145 0.93 10.52 4.48
CA SER A 145 1.95 11.40 3.90
C SER A 145 1.33 12.58 3.15
N LEU A 146 0.27 12.34 2.38
CA LEU A 146 -0.45 13.39 1.65
C LEU A 146 -1.26 14.27 2.60
N ALA A 147 -2.01 13.68 3.55
CA ALA A 147 -2.78 14.42 4.55
C ALA A 147 -1.88 15.35 5.39
N SER A 148 -0.67 14.91 5.74
CA SER A 148 0.31 15.73 6.49
C SER A 148 0.79 16.97 5.74
N LYS A 149 0.61 17.00 4.43
CA LYS A 149 0.98 18.10 3.53
C LYS A 149 -0.24 18.93 3.11
N ASP A 150 -1.38 18.76 3.80
CA ASP A 150 -2.67 19.38 3.46
C ASP A 150 -3.09 19.08 1.99
N ILE A 151 -2.68 17.93 1.46
CA ILE A 151 -3.06 17.44 0.12
C ILE A 151 -4.32 16.59 0.25
N SER A 152 -5.34 16.90 -0.55
CA SER A 152 -6.57 16.12 -0.59
C SER A 152 -6.30 14.67 -1.01
N THR A 153 -6.73 13.73 -0.19
CA THR A 153 -6.62 12.28 -0.43
C THR A 153 -7.96 11.63 -0.77
N GLY A 154 -9.07 12.36 -0.58
CA GLY A 154 -10.42 11.80 -0.53
C GLY A 154 -10.80 11.23 0.84
N PHE A 155 -9.85 11.01 1.75
CA PHE A 155 -10.13 10.68 3.14
C PHE A 155 -10.50 11.94 3.90
N THR A 156 -11.65 11.92 4.55
CA THR A 156 -12.08 13.02 5.44
C THR A 156 -11.72 12.64 6.87
N ILE A 157 -10.71 13.29 7.43
CA ILE A 157 -10.39 13.14 8.84
C ILE A 157 -11.54 13.74 9.66
N PRO A 158 -12.04 13.06 10.71
CA PRO A 158 -13.09 13.59 11.58
C PRO A 158 -12.75 14.97 12.13
N ASP A 159 -13.70 15.90 12.04
CA ASP A 159 -13.60 17.26 12.60
C ASP A 159 -14.20 17.36 14.02
N HIS A 160 -14.11 16.27 14.77
CA HIS A 160 -14.50 16.17 16.17
C HIS A 160 -13.50 15.28 16.90
N THR A 161 -13.47 15.37 18.23
CA THR A 161 -12.69 14.42 19.04
C THR A 161 -13.25 13.03 18.82
N THR A 162 -12.40 12.12 18.38
CA THR A 162 -12.76 10.75 18.05
C THR A 162 -11.85 9.81 18.83
N GLU A 163 -12.41 8.73 19.36
CA GLU A 163 -11.62 7.69 20.00
C GLU A 163 -10.67 7.05 18.97
N LEU A 164 -9.53 6.54 19.42
CA LEU A 164 -8.53 5.97 18.50
C LEU A 164 -9.11 4.82 17.65
N ASP A 165 -9.93 3.96 18.26
CA ASP A 165 -10.55 2.81 17.61
C ASP A 165 -11.48 3.24 16.45
N ASP A 166 -12.26 4.30 16.66
CA ASP A 166 -13.13 4.89 15.62
C ASP A 166 -12.32 5.53 14.49
N LEU A 167 -11.20 6.18 14.81
CA LEU A 167 -10.25 6.74 13.83
C LEU A 167 -9.63 5.64 12.96
N LEU A 168 -9.17 4.56 13.58
CA LEU A 168 -8.60 3.40 12.90
C LEU A 168 -9.64 2.71 12.02
N THR A 169 -10.87 2.53 12.51
CA THR A 169 -11.99 1.97 11.76
C THR A 169 -12.31 2.79 10.51
N GLN A 170 -12.39 4.13 10.65
CA GLN A 170 -12.68 5.01 9.52
C GLN A 170 -11.55 5.03 8.48
N LEU A 171 -10.29 5.05 8.93
CA LEU A 171 -9.13 4.99 8.04
C LEU A 171 -9.08 3.64 7.31
N ALA A 172 -9.28 2.53 8.02
CA ALA A 172 -9.32 1.19 7.43
C ALA A 172 -10.44 1.06 6.41
N ALA A 173 -11.66 1.48 6.73
CA ALA A 173 -12.78 1.46 5.79
C ALA A 173 -12.52 2.31 4.53
N PHE A 174 -11.78 3.43 4.66
CA PHE A 174 -11.37 4.22 3.52
C PHE A 174 -10.31 3.51 2.68
N VAL A 175 -9.27 2.96 3.31
CA VAL A 175 -8.21 2.19 2.63
C VAL A 175 -8.78 0.93 1.96
N ASP A 176 -9.74 0.26 2.56
CA ASP A 176 -10.44 -0.92 2.02
C ASP A 176 -11.09 -0.61 0.66
N ARG A 177 -11.76 0.55 0.53
CA ARG A 177 -12.32 0.98 -0.75
C ARG A 177 -11.26 1.20 -1.82
N LEU A 178 -10.11 1.72 -1.45
CA LEU A 178 -8.98 1.91 -2.37
C LEU A 178 -8.31 0.58 -2.74
N ILE A 179 -8.24 -0.36 -1.81
CA ILE A 179 -7.78 -1.74 -2.04
C ILE A 179 -8.66 -2.41 -3.11
N LEU A 180 -9.99 -2.30 -3.01
CA LEU A 180 -10.91 -2.85 -4.02
C LEU A 180 -10.70 -2.21 -5.40
N ASP A 181 -10.62 -0.88 -5.51
CA ASP A 181 -10.36 -0.22 -6.80
C ASP A 181 -9.02 -0.69 -7.40
N LEU A 182 -8.00 -0.83 -6.56
CA LEU A 182 -6.69 -1.29 -7.01
C LEU A 182 -6.69 -2.77 -7.42
N ALA A 183 -7.40 -3.63 -6.69
CA ALA A 183 -7.57 -5.04 -7.04
C ALA A 183 -8.25 -5.18 -8.41
N SER A 184 -9.35 -4.46 -8.65
CA SER A 184 -10.03 -4.45 -9.96
C SER A 184 -9.17 -3.88 -11.09
N ARG A 185 -8.21 -3.01 -10.80
CA ARG A 185 -7.25 -2.51 -11.81
C ARG A 185 -6.16 -3.54 -12.12
N LEU A 186 -5.64 -4.21 -11.09
CA LEU A 186 -4.63 -5.26 -11.25
C LEU A 186 -5.19 -6.45 -12.01
N GLU A 187 -6.42 -6.87 -11.70
CA GLU A 187 -7.11 -7.94 -12.42
C GLU A 187 -7.25 -7.59 -13.92
N ARG A 188 -7.68 -6.36 -14.24
CA ARG A 188 -7.80 -5.89 -15.63
C ARG A 188 -6.47 -5.76 -16.36
N ALA A 189 -5.36 -5.56 -15.66
CA ALA A 189 -4.04 -5.55 -16.27
C ALA A 189 -3.65 -6.95 -16.77
N GLY A 190 -4.23 -8.02 -16.22
CA GLY A 190 -4.07 -9.41 -16.69
C GLY A 190 -2.67 -10.01 -16.51
N GLY A 191 -1.72 -9.25 -15.95
CA GLY A 191 -0.35 -9.67 -15.68
C GLY A 191 -0.16 -10.27 -14.28
N GLN A 192 1.09 -10.57 -13.94
CA GLN A 192 1.44 -11.01 -12.58
C GLN A 192 1.27 -9.82 -11.60
N PRO A 193 0.36 -9.90 -10.62
CA PRO A 193 -0.05 -8.71 -9.85
C PRO A 193 1.08 -8.00 -9.11
N LEU A 194 2.07 -8.75 -8.58
CA LEU A 194 3.27 -8.16 -7.97
C LEU A 194 4.17 -7.41 -8.96
N LEU A 195 4.24 -7.87 -10.22
CA LEU A 195 5.05 -7.22 -11.27
C LEU A 195 4.34 -5.99 -11.85
N GLU A 196 3.01 -6.05 -11.96
CA GLU A 196 2.18 -4.96 -12.46
C GLU A 196 1.88 -3.89 -11.40
N PHE A 197 2.02 -4.21 -10.11
CA PHE A 197 1.70 -3.28 -9.03
C PHE A 197 2.35 -1.90 -9.19
N PRO A 198 3.65 -1.74 -9.49
CA PRO A 198 4.25 -0.42 -9.63
C PRO A 198 3.65 0.43 -10.77
N SER A 199 3.32 -0.18 -11.92
CA SER A 199 2.74 0.53 -13.07
C SER A 199 1.28 0.90 -12.80
N VAL A 200 0.48 -0.05 -12.34
CA VAL A 200 -0.93 0.13 -12.00
C VAL A 200 -1.10 1.13 -10.86
N TYR A 201 -0.27 1.04 -9.82
CA TYR A 201 -0.30 1.96 -8.69
C TYR A 201 0.05 3.40 -9.11
N LYS A 202 1.01 3.57 -10.02
CA LYS A 202 1.35 4.90 -10.57
C LYS A 202 0.18 5.52 -11.33
N GLU A 203 -0.56 4.73 -12.10
CA GLU A 203 -1.77 5.19 -12.79
C GLU A 203 -2.91 5.50 -11.83
N PHE A 204 -3.09 4.64 -10.82
CA PHE A 204 -4.03 4.86 -9.73
C PHE A 204 -3.79 6.20 -9.03
N LYS A 205 -2.54 6.51 -8.66
CA LYS A 205 -2.18 7.79 -8.04
C LYS A 205 -2.47 8.99 -8.95
N ARG A 206 -2.23 8.87 -10.26
CA ARG A 206 -2.56 9.92 -11.23
C ARG A 206 -4.07 10.15 -11.32
N ALA A 207 -4.86 9.09 -11.31
CA ALA A 207 -6.32 9.17 -11.35
C ALA A 207 -6.88 9.88 -10.11
N HIS A 208 -6.21 9.75 -8.96
CA HIS A 208 -6.56 10.41 -7.70
C HIS A 208 -5.90 11.78 -7.51
N GLY A 209 -5.07 12.24 -8.45
CA GLY A 209 -4.36 13.52 -8.35
C GLY A 209 -3.26 13.55 -7.28
N TRP A 210 -2.69 12.41 -6.89
CA TRP A 210 -1.62 12.33 -5.89
C TRP A 210 -0.20 12.54 -6.48
N CYS A 211 -0.07 12.89 -7.76
CA CYS A 211 1.18 13.02 -8.51
C CYS A 211 1.33 14.38 -9.22
#